data_AF-A0A9R1X801-F1
#
_entry.id   AF-A0A9R1X801-F1
#
_cell.length_a   1.000
_cell.length_b   1.000
_cell.length_c   1.000
_cell.angle_alpha   90.00
_cell.angle_beta   90.00
_cell.angle_gamma   90.00
#
_symmetry.space_group_name_H-M   'P 1'
#
loop_
_entity.id
_entity.type
_entity.pdbx_description
1 polymer ?
#
loop_
_entity_poly.entity_id
_entity_poly.type
_entity_poly.pdbx_seq_one_letter_code
_entity_poly.pdbx_strand_id
1 'polypeptide(L)'
;MRQFSGSQESSFLPVYYCNLESIMRMPITQDASASAYQIMSYFLLDEWMARKTNLIQSPKGEIEDIYISILNELQIYIVQKLEDRNLSETLIEVLDRKIVKSIFMPIIYGKTVMSTAHDIKESLSRFLTPKECFQIAKLCFEFWKDRFHNMKCFIRLIRSIGWVASASDRPVLYEVENILTIQDYMKMEPINIWVYDKLHKKRRQVTLRVATDTRDRRKTEISSFVNFIHQKDAHIAMKVVEQMLYYKAPIYTVHDNFISSTYHSKKIAGIYNNAIISLGRPLRIINEFIYLNVMKHIYDNIDREISDDLKIREINPAAYGHLMAREPKSWCMEFFKGGMACEAVENGMA
;
A
#
# COMPACT_ATOMS: atom_id res chain seq x y z
N MET A 1 2.65 -8.82 32.94
CA MET A 1 3.54 -10.00 32.97
C MET A 1 2.90 -11.10 32.11
N ARG A 2 3.33 -11.21 30.85
CA ARG A 2 3.26 -12.39 29.98
C ARG A 2 4.49 -12.28 29.07
N GLN A 3 5.22 -13.38 28.94
CA GLN A 3 6.47 -13.50 28.20
C GLN A 3 6.24 -13.19 26.72
N PHE A 4 7.02 -12.26 26.18
CA PHE A 4 7.14 -12.03 24.75
C PHE A 4 7.99 -13.15 24.15
N SER A 5 7.44 -13.89 23.18
CA SER A 5 8.19 -14.84 22.38
C SER A 5 9.23 -14.08 21.54
N GLY A 6 10.48 -14.53 21.63
CA GLY A 6 11.66 -13.86 21.12
C GLY A 6 11.64 -13.65 19.61
N SER A 7 11.81 -12.40 19.19
CA SER A 7 12.26 -12.06 17.84
C SER A 7 13.30 -10.92 17.81
N GLN A 8 13.72 -10.41 18.98
CA GLN A 8 14.84 -9.47 19.10
C GLN A 8 15.60 -9.74 20.41
N GLU A 9 16.58 -10.65 20.38
CA GLU A 9 17.36 -11.00 21.58
C GLU A 9 18.32 -9.88 22.04
N SER A 10 18.65 -8.92 21.17
CA SER A 10 19.60 -7.84 21.47
C SER A 10 18.99 -6.58 22.11
N SER A 11 17.66 -6.51 22.26
CA SER A 11 16.96 -5.34 22.84
C SER A 11 16.46 -5.56 24.28
N PHE A 12 16.70 -6.74 24.86
CA PHE A 12 16.33 -7.04 26.25
C PHE A 12 17.52 -6.83 27.19
N LEU A 13 17.66 -5.61 27.72
CA LEU A 13 18.37 -5.44 29.00
C LEU A 13 17.44 -5.89 30.13
N PRO A 14 17.91 -6.73 31.08
CA PRO A 14 17.07 -7.21 32.17
C PRO A 14 16.62 -6.03 33.06
N VAL A 15 15.30 -5.85 33.21
CA VAL A 15 14.65 -4.81 34.05
C VAL A 15 14.77 -5.15 35.55
N TYR A 16 15.97 -5.49 36.03
CA TYR A 16 16.13 -5.99 37.40
C TYR A 16 16.63 -4.95 38.42
N TYR A 17 17.02 -3.74 37.99
CA TYR A 17 17.52 -2.69 38.91
C TYR A 17 17.20 -1.24 38.48
N CYS A 18 15.98 -0.95 38.04
CA CYS A 18 15.58 0.42 37.69
C CYS A 18 14.64 1.02 38.73
N ASN A 19 14.97 2.21 39.23
CA ASN A 19 14.01 3.03 39.97
C ASN A 19 12.83 3.44 39.06
N LEU A 20 11.69 3.81 39.66
CA LEU A 20 10.45 4.10 38.92
C LEU A 20 10.68 5.16 37.83
N GLU A 21 11.51 6.17 38.11
CA GLU A 21 11.86 7.22 37.15
C GLU A 21 12.60 6.69 35.91
N SER A 22 13.55 5.76 36.09
CA SER A 22 14.25 5.10 34.98
C SER A 22 13.30 4.25 34.14
N ILE A 23 12.36 3.52 34.77
CA ILE A 23 11.35 2.73 34.06
C ILE A 23 10.46 3.63 33.20
N MET A 24 10.09 4.81 33.72
CA MET A 24 9.22 5.75 33.01
C MET A 24 9.89 6.43 31.81
N ARG A 25 11.23 6.46 31.78
CA ARG A 25 12.06 6.99 30.67
C ARG A 25 12.49 5.91 29.68
N MET A 26 12.31 4.63 29.99
CA MET A 26 12.67 3.52 29.11
C MET A 26 11.92 3.62 27.77
N PRO A 27 12.61 3.46 26.63
CA PRO A 27 11.95 3.47 25.32
C PRO A 27 11.10 2.21 25.15
N ILE A 28 9.88 2.40 24.69
CA ILE A 28 8.94 1.35 24.27
C ILE A 28 8.65 1.56 22.79
N THR A 29 8.72 0.47 22.04
CA THR A 29 8.35 0.39 20.62
C THR A 29 6.87 0.03 20.49
N GLN A 30 6.16 0.69 19.57
CA GLN A 30 4.77 0.41 19.22
C GLN A 30 4.64 0.45 17.71
N ASP A 31 4.23 -0.67 17.12
CA ASP A 31 4.11 -0.85 15.68
C ASP A 31 2.63 -0.96 15.27
N ALA A 32 2.30 -0.45 14.09
CA ALA A 32 0.98 -0.62 13.51
C ALA A 32 0.78 -2.10 13.08
N SER A 33 -0.34 -2.71 13.49
CA SER A 33 -0.51 -4.19 13.32
C SER A 33 -0.55 -4.68 11.86
N ALA A 34 -0.83 -3.77 10.91
CA ALA A 34 -0.66 -3.91 9.47
C ALA A 34 -1.07 -2.59 8.80
N SER A 35 -0.22 -1.55 8.84
CA SER A 35 -0.52 -0.18 8.40
C SER A 35 -1.26 -0.09 7.07
N ALA A 36 -0.79 -0.77 6.02
CA ALA A 36 -1.47 -0.74 4.72
C ALA A 36 -2.89 -1.33 4.76
N TYR A 37 -3.15 -2.38 5.53
CA TYR A 37 -4.51 -2.91 5.71
C TYR A 37 -5.37 -1.95 6.56
N GLN A 38 -4.79 -1.24 7.54
CA GLN A 38 -5.50 -0.19 8.27
C GLN A 38 -5.93 0.94 7.33
N ILE A 39 -5.01 1.45 6.51
CA ILE A 39 -5.29 2.51 5.53
C ILE A 39 -6.34 2.04 4.51
N MET A 40 -6.24 0.79 4.03
CA MET A 40 -7.24 0.21 3.12
C MET A 40 -8.61 0.08 3.77
N SER A 41 -8.68 -0.34 5.04
CA SER A 41 -9.94 -0.41 5.78
C SER A 41 -10.61 0.96 5.89
N TYR A 42 -9.81 2.03 6.07
CA TYR A 42 -10.30 3.40 6.07
C TYR A 42 -10.82 3.83 4.70
N PHE A 43 -10.09 3.58 3.61
CA PHE A 43 -10.54 3.97 2.27
C PHE A 43 -11.78 3.21 1.78
N LEU A 44 -11.90 1.93 2.18
CA LEU A 44 -13.01 1.07 1.80
C LEU A 44 -14.18 1.10 2.79
N LEU A 45 -14.03 1.79 3.92
CA LEU A 45 -14.95 1.72 5.05
C LEU A 45 -15.24 0.27 5.49
N ASP A 46 -14.21 -0.58 5.44
CA ASP A 46 -14.30 -2.01 5.75
C ASP A 46 -14.14 -2.23 7.26
N GLU A 47 -15.27 -2.32 7.96
CA GLU A 47 -15.31 -2.50 9.41
C GLU A 47 -14.64 -3.80 9.85
N TRP A 48 -14.81 -4.89 9.09
CA TRP A 48 -14.21 -6.18 9.44
C TRP A 48 -12.68 -6.07 9.44
N MET A 49 -12.12 -5.48 8.38
CA MET A 49 -10.67 -5.30 8.27
C MET A 49 -10.17 -4.33 9.33
N ALA A 50 -10.87 -3.22 9.57
CA ALA A 50 -10.52 -2.25 10.59
C ALA A 50 -10.45 -2.87 11.99
N ARG A 51 -11.37 -3.79 12.33
CA ARG A 51 -11.33 -4.56 13.58
C ARG A 51 -10.15 -5.53 13.61
N LYS A 52 -9.93 -6.30 12.54
CA LYS A 52 -8.82 -7.27 12.45
C LYS A 52 -7.43 -6.64 12.44
N THR A 53 -7.33 -5.36 12.11
CA THR A 53 -6.11 -4.56 12.23
C THR A 53 -6.09 -3.64 13.45
N ASN A 54 -6.99 -3.83 14.42
CA ASN A 54 -7.08 -3.06 15.66
C ASN A 54 -7.24 -1.53 15.46
N LEU A 55 -7.69 -1.08 14.29
CA LEU A 55 -8.01 0.32 14.04
C LEU A 55 -9.28 0.70 14.82
N ILE A 56 -10.27 -0.20 14.81
CA ILE A 56 -11.41 -0.17 15.72
C ILE A 56 -11.11 -1.10 16.89
N GLN A 57 -11.11 -0.54 18.10
CA GLN A 57 -10.82 -1.31 19.31
C GLN A 57 -11.92 -2.33 19.62
N SER A 58 -11.52 -3.51 20.10
CA SER A 58 -12.46 -4.48 20.66
C SER A 58 -13.06 -3.92 21.95
N PRO A 59 -14.39 -3.99 22.14
CA PRO A 59 -15.04 -3.61 23.41
C PRO A 59 -14.49 -4.36 24.62
N LYS A 60 -13.95 -5.57 24.40
CA LYS A 60 -13.37 -6.44 25.44
C LYS A 60 -11.86 -6.23 25.64
N GLY A 61 -11.23 -5.35 24.86
CA GLY A 61 -9.78 -5.13 24.89
C GLY A 61 -8.95 -6.28 24.29
N GLU A 62 -9.59 -7.18 23.54
CA GLU A 62 -8.92 -8.25 22.82
C GLU A 62 -8.11 -7.68 21.65
N ILE A 63 -6.89 -8.18 21.48
CA ILE A 63 -6.01 -7.82 20.36
C ILE A 63 -6.26 -8.81 19.23
N GLU A 64 -6.59 -8.27 18.07
CA GLU A 64 -6.85 -9.03 16.86
C GLU A 64 -5.61 -9.15 15.97
N ASP A 65 -5.61 -10.18 15.13
CA ASP A 65 -4.53 -10.41 14.18
C ASP A 65 -5.08 -10.76 12.80
N ILE A 66 -4.94 -9.83 11.86
CA ILE A 66 -5.39 -10.00 10.49
C ILE A 66 -4.73 -11.20 9.80
N TYR A 67 -3.46 -11.52 10.09
CA TYR A 67 -2.77 -12.62 9.42
C TYR A 67 -3.21 -13.97 9.96
N ILE A 68 -3.58 -14.07 11.24
CA ILE A 68 -4.22 -15.28 11.79
C ILE A 68 -5.62 -15.43 11.19
N SER A 69 -6.37 -14.34 11.06
CA SER A 69 -7.70 -14.37 10.43
C SER A 69 -7.62 -14.84 8.98
N ILE A 70 -6.66 -14.31 8.21
CA ILE A 70 -6.38 -14.75 6.84
C ILE A 70 -5.95 -16.22 6.80
N LEU A 71 -5.09 -16.68 7.72
CA LEU A 71 -4.67 -18.08 7.79
C LEU A 71 -5.86 -19.01 7.93
N ASN A 72 -6.77 -18.72 8.86
CA ASN A 72 -7.95 -19.54 9.11
C ASN A 72 -8.87 -19.60 7.89
N GLU A 73 -9.12 -18.46 7.24
CA GLU A 73 -9.93 -18.40 6.01
C GLU A 73 -9.24 -19.11 4.84
N LEU A 74 -7.92 -18.97 4.72
CA LEU A 74 -7.11 -19.59 3.67
C LEU A 74 -7.08 -21.12 3.80
N GLN A 75 -6.95 -21.65 5.02
CA GLN A 75 -6.97 -23.10 5.25
C GLN A 75 -8.29 -23.72 4.77
N ILE A 76 -9.42 -23.06 5.07
CA ILE A 76 -10.74 -23.48 4.57
C ILE A 76 -10.78 -23.42 3.04
N TYR A 77 -10.26 -22.33 2.45
CA TYR A 77 -10.22 -22.16 1.00
C TYR A 77 -9.36 -23.22 0.30
N ILE A 78 -8.20 -23.59 0.88
CA ILE A 78 -7.31 -24.64 0.37
C ILE A 78 -8.05 -25.97 0.28
N VAL A 79 -8.69 -26.41 1.37
CA VAL A 79 -9.44 -27.68 1.40
C VAL A 79 -10.55 -27.72 0.35
N GLN A 80 -11.19 -26.57 0.08
CA GLN A 80 -12.29 -26.49 -0.88
C GLN A 80 -11.83 -26.46 -2.34
N LYS A 81 -10.65 -25.89 -2.62
CA LYS A 81 -10.20 -25.59 -4.00
C LYS A 81 -9.10 -26.50 -4.50
N LEU A 82 -8.33 -27.13 -3.62
CA LEU A 82 -7.23 -27.98 -4.00
C LEU A 82 -7.70 -29.43 -4.10
N GLU A 83 -7.65 -29.99 -5.31
CA GLU A 83 -8.06 -31.38 -5.57
C GLU A 83 -7.12 -32.40 -4.90
N ASP A 84 -5.84 -32.05 -4.78
CA ASP A 84 -4.83 -32.87 -4.13
C ASP A 84 -4.99 -32.79 -2.61
N ARG A 85 -5.58 -33.85 -2.04
CA ARG A 85 -5.83 -33.94 -0.59
C ARG A 85 -4.55 -34.04 0.23
N ASN A 86 -3.55 -34.77 -0.24
CA ASN A 86 -2.28 -34.93 0.48
C ASN A 86 -1.54 -33.58 0.56
N LEU A 87 -1.53 -32.84 -0.54
CA LEU A 87 -0.97 -31.50 -0.58
C LEU A 87 -1.77 -30.54 0.32
N SER A 88 -3.10 -30.66 0.34
CA SER A 88 -3.96 -29.84 1.21
C SER A 88 -3.67 -30.07 2.69
N GLU A 89 -3.59 -31.33 3.12
CA GLU A 89 -3.28 -31.71 4.51
C GLU A 89 -1.89 -31.21 4.91
N THR A 90 -0.89 -31.44 4.06
CA THR A 90 0.48 -30.94 4.28
C THR A 90 0.47 -29.43 4.48
N LEU A 91 -0.26 -28.68 3.64
CA LEU A 91 -0.31 -27.22 3.71
C LEU A 91 -0.96 -26.71 4.99
N ILE A 92 -2.03 -27.36 5.47
CA ILE A 92 -2.69 -26.98 6.71
C ILE A 92 -1.75 -27.12 7.89
N GLU A 93 -0.90 -28.15 7.89
CA GLU A 93 0.09 -28.39 8.94
C GLU A 93 1.27 -27.42 8.89
N VAL A 94 1.74 -27.06 7.70
CA VAL A 94 2.95 -26.23 7.55
C VAL A 94 2.68 -24.72 7.51
N LEU A 95 1.48 -24.29 7.15
CA LEU A 95 1.14 -22.87 7.07
C LEU A 95 0.98 -22.28 8.47
N ASP A 96 1.83 -21.32 8.79
CA ASP A 96 1.75 -20.54 10.01
C ASP A 96 1.49 -19.05 9.72
N ARG A 97 1.29 -18.29 10.79
CA ARG A 97 1.12 -16.84 10.72
C ARG A 97 2.28 -16.13 10.01
N LYS A 98 3.52 -16.61 10.17
CA LYS A 98 4.72 -15.97 9.61
C LYS A 98 4.74 -16.10 8.09
N ILE A 99 4.43 -17.28 7.57
CA ILE A 99 4.31 -17.57 6.14
C ILE A 99 3.14 -16.79 5.54
N VAL A 100 1.98 -16.78 6.20
CA VAL A 100 0.83 -15.99 5.73
C VAL A 100 1.18 -14.49 5.70
N LYS A 101 1.83 -13.97 6.74
CA LYS A 101 2.33 -12.58 6.73
C LYS A 101 3.29 -12.33 5.56
N SER A 102 4.26 -13.20 5.30
CA SER A 102 5.24 -13.01 4.20
C SER A 102 4.62 -13.09 2.80
N ILE A 103 3.49 -13.78 2.65
CA ILE A 103 2.74 -13.87 1.40
C ILE A 103 1.82 -12.65 1.21
N PHE A 104 0.93 -12.37 2.17
CA PHE A 104 -0.16 -11.41 1.97
C PHE A 104 0.25 -9.96 2.23
N MET A 105 1.19 -9.70 3.15
CA MET A 105 1.68 -8.34 3.38
C MET A 105 2.30 -7.74 2.10
N PRO A 106 3.12 -8.44 1.30
CA PRO A 106 3.66 -7.86 0.07
C PRO A 106 2.70 -7.82 -1.13
N ILE A 107 1.63 -8.63 -1.14
CA ILE A 107 0.66 -8.65 -2.25
C ILE A 107 0.00 -7.28 -2.44
N ILE A 108 -0.35 -6.60 -1.34
CA ILE A 108 -0.91 -5.25 -1.39
C ILE A 108 0.05 -4.25 -2.08
N TYR A 109 1.36 -4.48 -1.96
CA TYR A 109 2.41 -3.66 -2.55
C TYR A 109 2.79 -4.09 -3.98
N GLY A 110 2.00 -4.97 -4.60
CA GLY A 110 2.19 -5.36 -6.00
C GLY A 110 3.17 -6.51 -6.21
N LYS A 111 3.46 -7.32 -5.18
CA LYS A 111 4.22 -8.56 -5.36
C LYS A 111 3.53 -9.48 -6.37
N THR A 112 4.32 -10.22 -7.14
CA THR A 112 3.83 -11.11 -8.20
C THR A 112 3.77 -12.56 -7.74
N VAL A 113 2.94 -13.37 -8.40
CA VAL A 113 2.86 -14.82 -8.16
C VAL A 113 4.24 -15.49 -8.22
N MET A 114 5.07 -15.11 -9.21
CA MET A 114 6.42 -15.68 -9.36
C MET A 114 7.33 -15.35 -8.17
N SER A 115 7.31 -14.10 -7.71
CA SER A 115 8.09 -13.71 -6.54
C SER A 115 7.57 -14.39 -5.28
N THR A 116 6.26 -14.48 -5.10
CA THR A 116 5.66 -15.20 -3.96
C THR A 116 6.00 -16.70 -3.99
N ALA A 117 6.00 -17.35 -5.16
CA ALA A 117 6.39 -18.75 -5.30
C ALA A 117 7.84 -18.99 -4.89
N HIS A 118 8.74 -18.02 -5.16
CA HIS A 118 10.13 -18.08 -4.71
C HIS A 118 10.24 -18.02 -3.19
N ASP A 119 9.55 -17.07 -2.54
CA ASP A 119 9.52 -16.97 -1.07
C ASP A 119 8.92 -18.20 -0.39
N ILE A 120 7.86 -18.77 -0.97
CA ILE A 120 7.27 -20.03 -0.51
C ILE A 120 8.31 -21.14 -0.61
N LYS A 121 9.03 -21.23 -1.73
CA LYS A 121 10.11 -22.20 -1.91
C LYS A 121 11.20 -22.02 -0.86
N GLU A 122 11.65 -20.80 -0.59
CA GLU A 122 12.66 -20.56 0.46
C GLU A 122 12.19 -20.98 1.85
N SER A 123 10.90 -20.81 2.15
CA SER A 123 10.32 -21.13 3.46
C SER A 123 9.96 -22.62 3.60
N LEU A 124 9.56 -23.28 2.51
CA LEU A 124 8.90 -24.59 2.53
C LEU A 124 9.55 -25.62 1.57
N SER A 125 10.79 -25.39 1.09
CA SER A 125 11.48 -26.32 0.17
C SER A 125 11.65 -27.75 0.71
N ARG A 126 11.55 -27.94 2.03
CA ARG A 126 11.60 -29.26 2.67
C ARG A 126 10.31 -30.05 2.51
N PHE A 127 9.19 -29.36 2.29
CA PHE A 127 7.85 -29.94 2.23
C PHE A 127 7.27 -29.91 0.83
N LEU A 128 7.71 -28.95 -0.01
CA LEU A 128 7.09 -28.65 -1.30
C LEU A 128 8.11 -28.64 -2.43
N THR A 129 7.71 -29.18 -3.56
CA THR A 129 8.41 -29.06 -4.84
C THR A 129 8.24 -27.64 -5.42
N PRO A 130 9.12 -27.22 -6.36
CA PRO A 130 8.97 -25.92 -7.02
C PRO A 130 7.64 -25.74 -7.77
N LYS A 131 7.09 -26.82 -8.31
CA LYS A 131 5.80 -26.80 -9.03
C LYS A 131 4.64 -26.56 -8.05
N GLU A 132 4.65 -27.24 -6.91
CA GLU A 132 3.66 -27.04 -5.84
C GLU A 132 3.76 -25.63 -5.27
N CYS A 133 4.97 -25.10 -5.03
CA CYS A 133 5.16 -23.72 -4.56
C CYS A 133 4.49 -22.70 -5.50
N PHE A 134 4.61 -22.89 -6.81
CA PHE A 134 3.93 -22.03 -7.79
C PHE A 134 2.42 -22.22 -7.81
N GLN A 135 1.92 -23.44 -7.66
CA GLN A 135 0.49 -23.74 -7.55
C GLN A 135 -0.12 -23.07 -6.30
N ILE A 136 0.56 -23.14 -5.17
CA ILE A 136 0.13 -22.51 -3.91
C ILE A 136 0.17 -20.99 -4.05
N ALA A 137 1.21 -20.43 -4.66
CA ALA A 137 1.26 -18.99 -4.92
C ALA A 137 0.05 -18.54 -5.77
N LYS A 138 -0.32 -19.29 -6.81
CA LYS A 138 -1.53 -18.99 -7.59
C LYS A 138 -2.79 -19.04 -6.73
N LEU A 139 -2.94 -20.09 -5.93
CA LEU A 139 -4.08 -20.27 -5.05
C LEU A 139 -4.22 -19.13 -4.03
N CYS A 140 -3.11 -18.66 -3.44
CA CYS A 140 -3.11 -17.50 -2.54
C CYS A 140 -3.57 -16.21 -3.24
N PHE A 141 -3.18 -16.00 -4.51
CA PHE A 141 -3.62 -14.83 -5.29
C PHE A 141 -5.09 -14.93 -5.71
N GLU A 142 -5.59 -16.13 -5.98
CA GLU A 142 -7.01 -16.38 -6.23
C GLU A 142 -7.83 -16.11 -4.97
N PHE A 143 -7.44 -16.69 -3.84
CA PHE A 143 -8.02 -16.38 -2.53
C PHE A 143 -8.03 -14.88 -2.27
N TRP A 144 -6.90 -14.18 -2.44
CA TRP A 144 -6.83 -12.74 -2.20
C TRP A 144 -7.76 -11.95 -3.12
N LYS A 145 -7.83 -12.31 -4.40
CA LYS A 145 -8.71 -11.68 -5.38
C LYS A 145 -10.19 -11.85 -5.00
N ASP A 146 -10.57 -13.03 -4.53
CA ASP A 146 -11.95 -13.35 -4.18
C ASP A 146 -12.33 -12.69 -2.85
N ARG A 147 -11.49 -12.87 -1.82
CA ARG A 147 -11.74 -12.37 -0.46
C ARG A 147 -11.61 -10.86 -0.33
N PHE A 148 -10.68 -10.26 -1.05
CA PHE A 148 -10.36 -8.82 -1.00
C PHE A 148 -10.68 -8.13 -2.33
N HIS A 149 -11.79 -8.51 -2.96
CA HIS A 149 -12.24 -7.97 -4.23
C HIS A 149 -12.27 -6.43 -4.24
N ASN A 150 -12.84 -5.81 -3.20
CA ASN A 150 -12.94 -4.36 -3.10
C ASN A 150 -11.56 -3.68 -3.02
N MET A 151 -10.60 -4.27 -2.31
CA MET A 151 -9.20 -3.80 -2.31
C MET A 151 -8.60 -3.85 -3.70
N LYS A 152 -8.80 -4.97 -4.41
CA LYS A 152 -8.32 -5.12 -5.79
C LYS A 152 -8.92 -4.06 -6.72
N CYS A 153 -10.21 -3.78 -6.59
CA CYS A 153 -10.90 -2.75 -7.37
C CYS A 153 -10.32 -1.35 -7.07
N PHE A 154 -10.09 -1.03 -5.80
CA PHE A 154 -9.48 0.23 -5.40
C PHE A 154 -8.02 0.37 -5.88
N ILE A 155 -7.20 -0.67 -5.74
CA ILE A 155 -5.84 -0.72 -6.28
C ILE A 155 -5.86 -0.44 -7.79
N ARG A 156 -6.77 -1.10 -8.52
CA ARG A 156 -6.91 -0.91 -9.95
C ARG A 156 -7.32 0.52 -10.31
N LEU A 157 -8.24 1.13 -9.56
CA LEU A 157 -8.65 2.53 -9.77
C LEU A 157 -7.44 3.47 -9.68
N ILE A 158 -6.67 3.41 -8.59
CA ILE A 158 -5.50 4.27 -8.38
C ILE A 158 -4.44 4.05 -9.47
N ARG A 159 -4.22 2.80 -9.89
CA ARG A 159 -3.31 2.47 -11.00
C ARG A 159 -3.77 3.02 -12.33
N SER A 160 -5.07 2.94 -12.64
CA SER A 160 -5.64 3.51 -13.86
C SER A 160 -5.46 5.02 -13.92
N ILE A 161 -5.65 5.73 -12.80
CA ILE A 161 -5.40 7.17 -12.72
C ILE A 161 -3.93 7.48 -13.02
N GLY A 162 -3.00 6.73 -12.40
CA GLY A 162 -1.57 6.87 -12.66
C GLY A 162 -1.19 6.60 -14.11
N TRP A 163 -1.79 5.59 -14.73
CA TRP A 163 -1.62 5.30 -16.15
C TRP A 163 -2.10 6.46 -17.02
N VAL A 164 -3.28 7.03 -16.74
CA VAL A 164 -3.83 8.18 -17.50
C VAL A 164 -2.86 9.36 -17.44
N ALA A 165 -2.39 9.73 -16.24
CA ALA A 165 -1.43 10.83 -16.09
C ALA A 165 -0.15 10.59 -16.92
N SER A 166 0.43 9.40 -16.84
CA SER A 166 1.65 9.06 -17.59
C SER A 166 1.43 8.92 -19.10
N ALA A 167 0.25 8.45 -19.52
CA ALA A 167 -0.12 8.38 -20.93
C ALA A 167 -0.26 9.78 -21.55
N SER A 168 -0.71 10.76 -20.75
CA SER A 168 -0.72 12.19 -21.08
C SER A 168 0.63 12.89 -20.90
N ASP A 169 1.72 12.13 -20.76
CA ASP A 169 3.07 12.64 -20.56
C ASP A 169 3.21 13.59 -19.36
N ARG A 170 2.55 13.25 -18.25
CA ARG A 170 2.61 13.99 -16.99
C ARG A 170 3.01 13.08 -15.84
N PRO A 171 3.62 13.64 -14.78
CA PRO A 171 3.83 12.92 -13.54
C PRO A 171 2.50 12.66 -12.83
N VAL A 172 2.51 11.70 -11.90
CA VAL A 172 1.38 11.49 -10.98
C VAL A 172 1.61 12.34 -9.73
N LEU A 173 0.58 13.10 -9.36
CA LEU A 173 0.58 14.02 -8.23
C LEU A 173 -0.24 13.43 -7.08
N TYR A 174 0.36 13.40 -5.90
CA TYR A 174 -0.30 12.95 -4.68
C TYR A 174 -0.33 14.10 -3.70
N GLU A 175 -1.50 14.43 -3.17
CA GLU A 175 -1.65 15.51 -2.21
C GLU A 175 -2.12 14.99 -0.85
N VAL A 176 -1.50 15.51 0.20
CA VAL A 176 -1.97 15.51 1.59
C VAL A 176 -1.79 16.93 2.13
N GLU A 177 -2.30 17.20 3.33
CA GLU A 177 -2.19 18.52 3.96
C GLU A 177 -0.74 19.04 3.90
N ASN A 178 -0.56 20.16 3.19
CA ASN A 178 0.70 20.89 3.00
C ASN A 178 1.84 20.11 2.31
N ILE A 179 1.59 18.93 1.72
CA ILE A 179 2.62 18.14 1.04
C ILE A 179 2.11 17.63 -0.31
N LEU A 180 2.82 18.02 -1.36
CA LEU A 180 2.67 17.49 -2.71
C LEU A 180 3.81 16.51 -3.00
N THR A 181 3.49 15.26 -3.34
CA THR A 181 4.44 14.26 -3.80
C THR A 181 4.29 14.04 -5.30
N ILE A 182 5.42 14.01 -6.02
CA ILE A 182 5.46 13.87 -7.47
C ILE A 182 6.12 12.53 -7.82
N GLN A 183 5.40 11.69 -8.56
CA GLN A 183 5.93 10.46 -9.14
C GLN A 183 6.19 10.67 -10.63
N ASP A 184 7.46 10.79 -11.00
CA ASP A 184 7.89 10.98 -12.40
C ASP A 184 8.95 9.94 -12.81
N TYR A 185 8.51 8.71 -13.08
CA TYR A 185 9.42 7.66 -13.50
C TYR A 185 9.78 7.80 -14.97
N MET A 186 11.09 7.95 -15.24
CA MET A 186 11.66 7.89 -16.58
C MET A 186 12.16 6.50 -16.92
N LYS A 187 12.16 6.14 -18.21
CA LYS A 187 12.84 4.94 -18.70
C LYS A 187 14.33 5.10 -18.47
N MET A 188 14.97 4.00 -18.09
CA MET A 188 16.40 3.96 -17.84
C MET A 188 17.09 3.19 -18.96
N GLU A 189 18.12 3.77 -19.56
CA GLU A 189 18.93 3.15 -20.61
C GLU A 189 20.33 2.77 -20.11
N PRO A 190 20.86 1.61 -20.53
CA PRO A 190 22.21 1.20 -20.16
C PRO A 190 23.24 1.96 -20.98
N ILE A 191 24.20 2.58 -20.29
CA ILE A 191 25.43 3.09 -20.89
C ILE A 191 26.61 2.29 -20.36
N ASN A 192 27.55 1.95 -21.24
CA ASN A 192 28.75 1.21 -20.86
C ASN A 192 29.92 2.17 -20.70
N ILE A 193 30.50 2.21 -19.51
CA ILE A 193 31.71 2.99 -19.22
C ILE A 193 32.88 2.06 -18.92
N TRP A 194 34.08 2.50 -19.27
CA TRP A 194 35.31 1.82 -18.90
C TRP A 194 35.86 2.40 -17.61
N VAL A 195 35.96 1.57 -16.57
CA VAL A 195 36.58 1.93 -15.29
C VAL A 195 37.85 1.12 -15.09
N TYR A 196 38.89 1.78 -14.57
CA TYR A 196 40.10 1.10 -14.16
C TYR A 196 39.93 0.55 -12.75
N ASP A 197 39.88 -0.77 -12.63
CA ASP A 197 39.86 -1.44 -11.34
C ASP A 197 41.28 -1.47 -10.79
N LYS A 198 41.57 -0.56 -9.85
CA LYS A 198 42.88 -0.44 -9.20
C LYS A 198 43.28 -1.71 -8.43
N LEU A 199 42.30 -2.41 -7.85
CA LEU A 199 42.50 -3.60 -7.02
C LEU A 199 43.01 -4.77 -7.88
N HIS A 200 42.45 -4.92 -9.08
CA HIS A 200 42.82 -5.99 -10.01
C HIS A 200 43.71 -5.51 -11.18
N LYS A 201 44.15 -4.25 -11.13
CA LYS A 201 44.99 -3.57 -12.13
C LYS A 201 44.53 -3.78 -13.59
N LYS A 202 43.22 -3.75 -13.83
CA LYS A 202 42.65 -3.97 -15.17
C LYS A 202 41.50 -3.04 -15.49
N ARG A 203 41.32 -2.72 -16.78
CA ARG A 203 40.12 -2.03 -17.26
C ARG A 203 38.94 -3.01 -17.27
N ARG A 204 37.81 -2.59 -16.72
CA ARG A 204 36.55 -3.32 -16.76
C ARG A 204 35.49 -2.43 -17.37
N GLN A 205 34.61 -3.02 -18.16
CA GLN A 205 33.41 -2.36 -18.61
C GLN A 205 32.34 -2.53 -17.55
N VAL A 206 31.68 -1.44 -17.16
CA VAL A 206 30.57 -1.43 -16.22
C VAL A 206 29.39 -0.76 -16.90
N THR A 207 28.21 -1.35 -16.74
CA THR A 207 26.95 -0.79 -17.22
C THR A 207 26.36 0.11 -16.14
N LEU A 208 26.23 1.40 -16.46
CA LEU A 208 25.42 2.35 -15.69
C LEU A 208 24.04 2.48 -16.32
N ARG A 209 23.03 2.81 -15.53
CA ARG A 209 21.69 3.13 -16.05
C ARG A 209 21.43 4.61 -15.88
N VAL A 210 21.13 5.31 -16.97
CA VAL A 210 20.82 6.74 -17.00
C VAL A 210 19.37 6.95 -17.39
N ALA A 211 18.74 7.99 -16.83
CA ALA A 211 17.37 8.35 -17.17
C ALA A 211 17.31 8.95 -18.58
N THR A 212 16.28 8.58 -19.32
CA THR A 212 15.90 9.19 -20.59
C THR A 212 14.85 10.29 -20.36
N ASP A 213 14.51 11.04 -21.42
CA ASP A 213 13.40 11.99 -21.39
C ASP A 213 12.03 11.32 -21.61
N THR A 214 12.00 9.99 -21.77
CA THR A 214 10.78 9.25 -22.00
C THR A 214 10.25 8.67 -20.70
N ARG A 215 9.00 9.00 -20.34
CA ARG A 215 8.32 8.43 -19.16
C ARG A 215 8.12 6.91 -19.27
N ASP A 216 8.36 6.21 -18.16
CA ASP A 216 8.06 4.79 -18.00
C ASP A 216 6.60 4.61 -17.56
N ARG A 217 5.71 4.52 -18.55
CA ARG A 217 4.27 4.33 -18.33
C ARG A 217 3.93 3.08 -17.52
N ARG A 218 4.66 1.99 -17.74
CA ARG A 218 4.41 0.72 -17.06
C ARG A 218 4.80 0.83 -15.59
N LYS A 219 6.00 1.33 -15.30
CA LYS A 219 6.45 1.54 -13.91
C LYS A 219 5.54 2.53 -13.19
N THR A 220 5.12 3.60 -13.87
CA THR A 220 4.18 4.57 -13.31
C THR A 220 2.87 3.92 -12.92
N GLU A 221 2.22 3.18 -13.83
CA GLU A 221 0.97 2.47 -13.54
C GLU A 221 1.12 1.51 -12.34
N ILE A 222 2.13 0.63 -12.35
CA ILE A 222 2.23 -0.42 -11.31
C ILE A 222 2.55 0.15 -9.92
N SER A 223 3.33 1.23 -9.86
CA SER A 223 3.77 1.84 -8.60
C SER A 223 2.78 2.86 -8.04
N SER A 224 1.79 3.31 -8.83
CA SER A 224 0.93 4.41 -8.42
C SER A 224 0.13 4.14 -7.15
N PHE A 225 -0.37 2.92 -6.96
CA PHE A 225 -1.07 2.55 -5.73
C PHE A 225 -0.13 2.44 -4.53
N VAL A 226 1.05 1.87 -4.73
CA VAL A 226 2.05 1.70 -3.66
C VAL A 226 2.49 3.06 -3.12
N ASN A 227 2.78 4.00 -4.02
CA ASN A 227 3.13 5.37 -3.64
C ASN A 227 1.95 6.12 -3.02
N PHE A 228 0.72 5.85 -3.45
CA PHE A 228 -0.49 6.41 -2.81
C PHE A 228 -0.57 6.02 -1.34
N ILE A 229 -0.46 4.72 -1.02
CA ILE A 229 -0.53 4.22 0.35
C ILE A 229 0.67 4.69 1.17
N HIS A 230 1.89 4.60 0.64
CA HIS A 230 3.09 5.05 1.36
C HIS A 230 3.07 6.54 1.66
N GLN A 231 2.48 7.39 0.80
CA GLN A 231 2.30 8.79 1.13
C GLN A 231 1.37 8.98 2.33
N LYS A 232 0.26 8.24 2.40
CA LYS A 232 -0.67 8.35 3.54
C LYS A 232 -0.04 7.81 4.82
N ASP A 233 0.67 6.69 4.72
CA ASP A 233 1.42 6.10 5.84
C ASP A 233 2.46 7.08 6.40
N ALA A 234 3.28 7.69 5.52
CA ALA A 234 4.23 8.72 5.91
C ALA A 234 3.55 9.95 6.53
N HIS A 235 2.42 10.39 5.98
CA HIS A 235 1.66 11.52 6.52
C HIS A 235 1.10 11.22 7.91
N ILE A 236 0.55 10.02 8.14
CA ILE A 236 0.09 9.57 9.46
C ILE A 236 1.25 9.59 10.46
N ALA A 237 2.41 9.04 10.08
CA ALA A 237 3.60 9.07 10.93
C ALA A 237 4.04 10.51 11.28
N MET A 238 4.02 11.42 10.30
CA MET A 238 4.31 12.84 10.53
C MET A 238 3.31 13.47 11.51
N LYS A 239 2.02 13.20 11.39
CA LYS A 239 0.99 13.70 12.32
C LYS A 239 1.15 13.16 13.74
N VAL A 240 1.54 11.89 13.89
CA VAL A 240 1.87 11.33 15.21
C VAL A 240 3.06 12.05 15.83
N VAL A 241 4.14 12.27 15.05
CA VAL A 241 5.33 12.99 15.51
C VAL A 241 4.97 14.44 15.89
N GLU A 242 4.22 15.16 15.04
CA GLU A 242 3.73 16.52 15.30
C GLU A 242 3.00 16.61 16.65
N GLN A 243 2.05 15.71 16.89
CA GLN A 243 1.28 15.70 18.13
C GLN A 243 2.13 15.32 19.35
N MET A 244 3.10 14.41 19.21
CA MET A 244 4.02 14.05 20.28
C MET A 244 4.97 15.19 20.64
N LEU A 245 5.46 15.93 19.64
CA LEU A 245 6.26 17.14 19.84
C LEU A 245 5.45 18.24 20.55
N TYR A 246 4.16 18.40 20.22
CA TYR A 246 3.26 19.30 20.94
C TYR A 246 3.17 18.94 22.43
N TYR A 247 3.16 17.64 22.77
CA TYR A 247 3.22 17.18 24.16
C TYR A 247 4.62 17.25 24.80
N LYS A 248 5.63 17.78 24.09
CA LYS A 248 7.04 17.78 24.52
C LYS A 248 7.54 16.36 24.86
N ALA A 249 7.01 15.35 24.17
CA ALA A 249 7.34 13.95 24.39
C ALA A 249 8.51 13.52 23.49
N PRO A 250 9.46 12.70 23.97
CA PRO A 250 10.48 12.11 23.12
C PRO A 250 9.83 11.11 22.16
N ILE A 251 10.09 11.27 20.86
CA ILE A 251 9.54 10.40 19.82
C ILE A 251 10.60 10.10 18.76
N TYR A 252 10.74 8.84 18.40
CA TYR A 252 11.46 8.37 17.23
C TYR A 252 10.54 7.49 16.41
N THR A 253 10.77 7.41 15.12
CA THR A 253 9.95 6.58 14.24
C THR A 253 10.79 5.92 13.16
N VAL A 254 10.42 4.69 12.83
CA VAL A 254 10.86 3.97 11.63
C VAL A 254 9.58 3.56 10.91
N HIS A 255 9.14 4.38 9.95
CA HIS A 255 7.85 4.23 9.28
C HIS A 255 6.67 4.20 10.26
N ASP A 256 5.96 3.09 10.34
CA ASP A 256 4.78 2.85 11.19
C ASP A 256 5.13 2.34 12.60
N ASN A 257 6.42 2.22 12.91
CA ASN A 257 6.93 1.92 14.24
C ASN A 257 7.32 3.20 14.99
N PHE A 258 6.74 3.41 16.16
CA PHE A 258 6.98 4.55 17.02
C PHE A 258 7.68 4.14 18.31
N ILE A 259 8.69 4.91 18.71
CA ILE A 259 9.49 4.67 19.91
C ILE A 259 9.41 5.91 20.79
N SER A 260 8.93 5.72 22.02
CA SER A 260 8.74 6.79 22.98
C SER A 260 8.93 6.26 24.40
N SER A 261 9.01 7.15 25.39
CA SER A 261 9.08 6.72 26.78
C SER A 261 7.81 5.98 27.24
N THR A 262 7.95 5.09 28.22
CA THR A 262 6.84 4.34 28.86
C THR A 262 5.66 5.22 29.30
N TYR A 263 5.95 6.45 29.75
CA TYR A 263 4.89 7.39 30.13
C TYR A 263 4.02 7.82 28.95
N HIS A 264 4.65 8.15 27.82
CA HIS A 264 3.97 8.74 26.66
C HIS A 264 3.46 7.69 25.67
N SER A 265 4.02 6.48 25.65
CA SER A 265 3.61 5.36 24.79
C SER A 265 2.11 5.03 24.94
N LYS A 266 1.55 5.24 26.13
CA LYS A 266 0.10 5.08 26.39
C LYS A 266 -0.78 5.98 25.50
N LYS A 267 -0.25 7.11 25.00
CA LYS A 267 -0.98 8.06 24.15
C LYS A 267 -0.87 7.73 22.66
N ILE A 268 0.18 7.03 22.23
CA ILE A 268 0.52 6.84 20.81
C ILE A 268 -0.65 6.20 20.03
N ALA A 269 -1.27 5.16 20.55
CA ALA A 269 -2.38 4.48 19.86
C ALA A 269 -3.56 5.44 19.58
N GLY A 270 -3.93 6.28 20.55
CA GLY A 270 -4.97 7.28 20.38
C GLY A 270 -4.59 8.37 19.38
N ILE A 271 -3.34 8.84 19.43
CA ILE A 271 -2.80 9.82 18.48
C ILE A 271 -2.80 9.26 17.06
N TYR A 272 -2.35 8.02 16.87
CA TYR A 272 -2.32 7.34 15.57
C TYR A 272 -3.73 7.20 14.98
N ASN A 273 -4.71 6.79 15.77
CA ASN A 273 -6.10 6.72 15.32
C ASN A 273 -6.63 8.10 14.92
N ASN A 274 -6.33 9.14 15.70
CA ASN A 274 -6.69 10.52 15.35
C ASN A 274 -6.02 11.00 14.06
N ALA A 275 -4.77 10.59 13.81
CA ALA A 275 -4.05 10.91 12.57
C ALA A 275 -4.68 10.26 11.33
N ILE A 276 -5.22 9.04 11.47
CA ILE A 276 -6.02 8.42 10.39
C ILE A 276 -7.32 9.18 10.18
N ILE A 277 -8.03 9.54 11.25
CA ILE A 277 -9.27 10.33 11.16
C ILE A 277 -9.02 11.69 10.52
N SER A 278 -7.88 12.34 10.81
CA SER A 278 -7.53 13.65 10.26
C SER A 278 -7.23 13.64 8.77
N LEU A 279 -7.08 12.47 8.12
CA LEU A 279 -7.02 12.39 6.66
C LEU A 279 -8.30 12.95 5.99
N GLY A 280 -9.43 12.95 6.71
CA GLY A 280 -10.69 13.52 6.24
C GLY A 280 -11.65 12.46 5.71
N ARG A 281 -12.39 12.78 4.65
CA ARG A 281 -13.35 11.84 4.03
C ARG A 281 -12.66 11.07 2.90
N PRO A 282 -12.65 9.71 2.91
CA PRO A 282 -11.99 8.92 1.87
C PRO A 282 -12.36 9.31 0.44
N LEU A 283 -13.66 9.48 0.17
CA LEU A 283 -14.15 9.82 -1.17
C LEU A 283 -13.65 11.18 -1.65
N ARG A 284 -13.50 12.15 -0.73
CA ARG A 284 -12.94 13.47 -1.07
C ARG A 284 -11.49 13.35 -1.52
N ILE A 285 -10.67 12.58 -0.80
CA ILE A 285 -9.27 12.33 -1.15
C ILE A 285 -9.16 11.67 -2.52
N ILE A 286 -10.02 10.69 -2.82
CA ILE A 286 -10.05 10.00 -4.12
C ILE A 286 -10.45 10.98 -5.23
N ASN A 287 -11.48 11.81 -5.00
CA ASN A 287 -11.93 12.80 -5.98
C ASN A 287 -10.87 13.88 -6.24
N GLU A 288 -10.18 14.36 -5.21
CA GLU A 288 -9.05 15.28 -5.34
C GLU A 288 -7.91 14.63 -6.14
N PHE A 289 -7.60 13.36 -5.87
CA PHE A 289 -6.58 12.62 -6.63
C PHE A 289 -6.96 12.46 -8.11
N ILE A 290 -8.23 12.17 -8.42
CA ILE A 290 -8.74 12.15 -9.81
C ILE A 290 -8.64 13.53 -10.43
N TYR A 291 -9.08 14.58 -9.72
CA TYR A 291 -9.07 15.94 -10.21
C TYR A 291 -7.64 16.37 -10.60
N LEU A 292 -6.67 16.23 -9.70
CA LEU A 292 -5.28 16.61 -9.94
C LEU A 292 -4.66 15.89 -11.15
N ASN A 293 -4.93 14.59 -11.29
CA ASN A 293 -4.24 13.74 -12.24
C ASN A 293 -4.97 13.58 -13.57
N VAL A 294 -6.28 13.81 -13.62
CA VAL A 294 -7.11 13.60 -14.82
C VAL A 294 -7.78 14.88 -15.27
N MET A 295 -8.28 15.74 -14.38
CA MET A 295 -9.16 16.84 -14.79
C MET A 295 -8.44 18.19 -14.85
N LYS A 296 -7.61 18.52 -13.87
CA LYS A 296 -6.99 19.86 -13.70
C LYS A 296 -6.34 20.36 -14.98
N HIS A 297 -5.53 19.52 -15.62
CA HIS A 297 -4.88 19.88 -16.88
C HIS A 297 -5.82 20.06 -18.08
N ILE A 298 -6.99 19.40 -18.07
CA ILE A 298 -8.01 19.61 -19.12
C ILE A 298 -8.57 21.02 -18.96
N TYR A 299 -8.90 21.43 -17.74
CA TYR A 299 -9.35 22.79 -17.45
C TYR A 299 -8.26 23.84 -17.69
N ASP A 300 -7.03 23.61 -17.22
CA ASP A 300 -5.91 24.53 -17.44
C ASP A 300 -5.58 24.70 -18.94
N ASN A 301 -5.91 23.71 -19.77
CA ASN A 301 -5.77 23.77 -21.23
C ASN A 301 -6.99 24.45 -21.88
N ILE A 302 -8.22 24.21 -21.40
CA ILE A 302 -9.42 24.91 -21.87
C ILE A 302 -9.32 26.41 -21.56
N ASP A 303 -8.90 26.81 -20.36
CA ASP A 303 -8.74 28.22 -19.99
C ASP A 303 -7.63 28.90 -20.80
N ARG A 304 -6.60 28.14 -21.22
CA ARG A 304 -5.58 28.61 -22.17
C ARG A 304 -6.09 28.68 -23.62
N GLU A 305 -6.92 27.74 -24.06
CA GLU A 305 -7.50 27.70 -25.41
C GLU A 305 -8.65 28.71 -25.60
N ILE A 306 -9.36 29.11 -24.53
CA ILE A 306 -10.29 30.25 -24.58
C ILE A 306 -9.53 31.56 -24.86
N SER A 307 -8.24 31.62 -24.53
CA SER A 307 -7.36 32.75 -24.89
C SER A 307 -6.76 32.64 -26.30
N ASP A 308 -6.66 31.45 -26.89
CA ASP A 308 -6.04 31.19 -28.20
C ASP A 308 -6.92 30.22 -29.01
N ASP A 309 -7.86 30.77 -29.79
CA ASP A 309 -8.71 30.15 -30.82
C ASP A 309 -8.76 28.60 -30.95
N LEU A 310 -9.84 28.02 -30.39
CA LEU A 310 -10.68 26.93 -30.93
C LEU A 310 -10.01 25.83 -31.79
N LYS A 311 -9.45 24.81 -31.13
CA LYS A 311 -9.49 23.40 -31.60
C LYS A 311 -9.60 22.43 -30.42
N ILE A 312 -10.84 22.13 -30.01
CA ILE A 312 -11.17 21.03 -29.09
C ILE A 312 -10.48 19.75 -29.58
N ARG A 313 -9.49 19.24 -28.82
CA ARG A 313 -8.95 17.90 -29.03
C ARG A 313 -9.71 16.91 -28.15
N GLU A 314 -10.30 15.91 -28.80
CA GLU A 314 -10.94 14.75 -28.18
C GLU A 314 -10.03 14.11 -27.13
N ILE A 315 -10.62 13.65 -26.01
CA ILE A 315 -9.98 12.72 -25.07
C ILE A 315 -9.27 11.66 -25.89
N ASN A 316 -7.98 11.37 -25.58
CA ASN A 316 -7.22 10.35 -26.29
C ASN A 316 -8.08 9.09 -26.44
N PRO A 317 -8.48 8.71 -27.68
CA PRO A 317 -9.41 7.61 -27.90
C PRO A 317 -8.91 6.29 -27.32
N ALA A 318 -7.58 6.15 -27.18
CA ALA A 318 -6.97 5.00 -26.52
C ALA A 318 -7.17 5.00 -25.00
N ALA A 319 -7.22 6.17 -24.34
CA ALA A 319 -7.50 6.27 -22.92
C ALA A 319 -8.98 6.00 -22.61
N TYR A 320 -9.89 6.56 -23.41
CA TYR A 320 -11.32 6.24 -23.34
C TYR A 320 -11.57 4.76 -23.64
N GLY A 321 -11.00 4.24 -24.73
CA GLY A 321 -11.10 2.83 -25.10
C GLY A 321 -10.52 1.90 -24.03
N HIS A 322 -9.42 2.26 -23.38
CA HIS A 322 -8.83 1.48 -22.30
C HIS A 322 -9.72 1.41 -21.05
N LEU A 323 -10.36 2.52 -20.68
CA LEU A 323 -11.28 2.59 -19.55
C LEU A 323 -12.58 1.81 -19.83
N MET A 324 -13.14 1.96 -21.05
CA MET A 324 -14.40 1.33 -21.44
C MET A 324 -14.27 -0.17 -21.76
N ALA A 325 -13.15 -0.61 -22.33
CA ALA A 325 -12.93 -2.02 -22.67
C ALA A 325 -12.73 -2.92 -21.45
N ARG A 326 -12.30 -2.35 -20.30
CA ARG A 326 -12.02 -3.14 -19.09
C ARG A 326 -13.23 -3.34 -18.21
N GLU A 327 -14.13 -2.34 -18.05
CA GLU A 327 -15.41 -2.50 -17.34
C GLU A 327 -16.50 -1.53 -17.86
N PRO A 328 -17.34 -1.97 -18.81
CA PRO A 328 -18.36 -1.12 -19.46
C PRO A 328 -19.52 -0.70 -18.54
N LYS A 329 -19.53 -1.11 -17.27
CA LYS A 329 -20.58 -0.82 -16.27
C LYS A 329 -20.07 -0.06 -15.02
N SER A 330 -18.86 0.47 -15.04
CA SER A 330 -18.31 1.23 -13.89
C SER A 330 -18.87 2.67 -13.82
N TRP A 331 -18.78 3.29 -12.64
CA TRP A 331 -19.14 4.71 -12.37
C TRP A 331 -18.55 5.72 -13.37
N CYS A 332 -17.48 5.34 -14.08
CA CYS A 332 -16.89 6.16 -15.13
C CYS A 332 -17.85 6.43 -16.31
N MET A 333 -18.82 5.56 -16.61
CA MET A 333 -19.69 5.75 -17.77
C MET A 333 -20.65 6.94 -17.60
N GLU A 334 -21.23 7.10 -16.41
CA GLU A 334 -22.11 8.25 -16.09
C GLU A 334 -21.32 9.56 -16.03
N PHE A 335 -20.07 9.51 -15.56
CA PHE A 335 -19.20 10.68 -15.44
C PHE A 335 -18.73 11.25 -16.79
N PHE A 336 -18.63 10.43 -17.84
CA PHE A 336 -18.09 10.83 -19.15
C PHE A 336 -19.14 11.02 -20.26
N LYS A 337 -20.40 10.62 -20.05
CA LYS A 337 -21.45 10.70 -21.10
C LYS A 337 -22.09 12.07 -21.27
N GLY A 338 -22.10 12.91 -20.23
CA GLY A 338 -22.59 14.28 -20.32
C GLY A 338 -21.41 15.23 -20.44
N GLY A 339 -21.19 15.85 -21.59
CA GLY A 339 -20.25 16.97 -21.75
C GLY A 339 -20.64 18.23 -20.96
N MET A 340 -21.27 18.09 -19.80
CA MET A 340 -21.60 19.14 -18.86
C MET A 340 -21.28 18.61 -17.45
N ALA A 341 -20.58 19.43 -16.67
CA ALA A 341 -20.45 19.21 -15.24
C ALA A 341 -21.87 19.05 -14.65
N CYS A 342 -22.23 17.84 -14.23
CA CYS A 342 -23.50 17.64 -13.55
C CYS A 342 -23.40 18.25 -12.16
N GLU A 343 -24.20 19.29 -11.95
CA GLU A 343 -24.64 19.78 -10.66
C GLU A 343 -25.00 18.62 -9.73
N ALA A 344 -24.63 18.77 -8.46
CA ALA A 344 -25.15 17.92 -7.41
C ALA A 344 -26.67 18.08 -7.37
N VAL A 345 -27.39 17.07 -7.85
CA VAL A 345 -28.83 16.97 -7.60
C VAL A 345 -29.00 16.04 -6.39
N GLU A 346 -29.18 16.65 -5.22
CA GLU A 346 -30.02 16.06 -4.18
C GLU A 346 -31.38 15.75 -4.81
N ASN A 347 -31.76 14.48 -4.87
CA ASN A 347 -33.16 14.07 -4.87
C ASN A 347 -33.25 12.62 -4.42
N GLY A 348 -34.04 12.40 -3.37
CA GLY A 348 -34.32 11.08 -2.85
C GLY A 348 -35.21 10.24 -3.77
N MET A 349 -35.43 9.02 -3.26
CA MET A 349 -36.56 8.09 -3.45
C MET A 349 -36.19 6.76 -4.10
N ALA A 350 -36.05 5.73 -3.27
CA ALA A 350 -37.17 4.83 -2.97
C ALA A 350 -37.10 4.41 -1.49
#